data_AF-A0A5B9WA28-F1
#
_entry.id   AF-A0A5B9WA28-F1
#
_cell.length_a   1.000
_cell.length_b   1.000
_cell.length_c   1.000
_cell.angle_alpha   90.00
_cell.angle_beta   90.00
_cell.angle_gamma   90.00
#
_symmetry.space_group_name_H-M   'P 1'
#
loop_
_entity.id
_entity.type
_entity.pdbx_description
1 polymer ?
#
loop_
_entity_poly.entity_id
_entity_poly.type
_entity_poly.pdbx_seq_one_letter_code
_entity_poly.pdbx_strand_id
1 'polypeptide(L)'
;MSTDRLNDLRAFRDFADGKLTSGESPPTLDHALALWELENEGEEDRADAVREVREAIDDMRSGDRGVPLDEAIAELRQSLNLPKVS
;
A
#
# COMPACT_ATOMS: atom_id res chain seq x y z
N MET A 1 -10.76 15.90 0.57
CA MET A 1 -9.68 16.91 0.62
C MET A 1 -8.52 16.27 1.35
N SER A 2 -7.35 16.08 0.71
CA SER A 2 -6.08 15.77 1.41
C SER A 2 -4.83 15.69 0.52
N THR A 3 -4.94 15.72 -0.82
CA THR A 3 -3.76 15.73 -1.71
C THR A 3 -2.89 17.00 -1.56
N ASP A 4 -3.49 18.12 -1.16
CA ASP A 4 -2.75 19.37 -0.89
C ASP A 4 -1.83 19.27 0.33
N ARG A 5 -2.22 18.51 1.35
CA ARG A 5 -1.39 18.29 2.54
C ARG A 5 -0.28 17.29 2.26
N LEU A 6 -0.58 16.20 1.54
CA LEU A 6 0.41 15.18 1.15
C LEU A 6 1.64 15.80 0.45
N ASN A 7 1.43 16.82 -0.37
CA ASN A 7 2.48 17.53 -1.12
C ASN A 7 3.07 18.74 -0.38
N ASP A 8 2.64 19.03 0.86
CA ASP A 8 3.18 20.14 1.65
C ASP A 8 4.44 19.70 2.41
N LEU A 9 5.60 20.17 1.95
CA LEU A 9 6.90 19.93 2.59
C LEU A 9 6.98 20.42 4.04
N ARG A 10 6.25 21.48 4.40
CA ARG A 10 6.22 21.98 5.78
C ARG A 10 5.47 20.99 6.67
N ALA A 11 4.34 20.47 6.19
CA ALA A 11 3.56 19.49 6.92
C ALA A 11 4.32 18.16 7.09
N PHE A 12 5.07 17.72 6.07
CA PHE A 12 5.95 16.55 6.18
C PHE A 12 7.08 16.76 7.20
N ARG A 13 7.70 17.95 7.21
CA ARG A 13 8.73 18.28 8.19
C ARG A 13 8.18 18.19 9.62
N ASP A 14 7.03 18.80 9.89
CA ASP A 14 6.43 18.80 11.22
C ASP A 14 6.08 17.37 11.67
N PHE A 15 5.61 16.52 10.74
CA PHE A 15 5.40 15.09 10.97
C PHE A 15 6.70 14.36 11.33
N ALA A 16 7.76 14.57 10.55
CA ALA A 16 9.06 13.93 10.79
C ALA A 16 9.65 14.35 12.14
N ASP A 17 9.61 15.65 12.47
CA ASP A 17 10.03 16.18 13.77
C ASP A 17 9.23 15.54 14.92
N GLY A 18 7.93 15.28 14.72
CA GLY A 18 7.09 14.53 15.66
C GLY A 18 7.52 13.07 15.88
N LYS A 19 7.82 12.34 14.80
CA LYS A 19 8.29 10.93 14.90
C LYS A 19 9.69 10.81 15.51
N LEU A 20 10.54 11.83 15.35
CA LEU A 20 11.88 11.86 15.95
C LEU A 20 11.84 12.18 17.46
N THR A 21 10.80 12.85 17.94
CA THR A 21 10.65 13.29 19.34
C THR A 21 9.82 12.33 20.19
N SER A 22 9.08 11.40 19.59
CA SER A 22 8.18 10.46 20.30
C SER A 22 8.90 9.40 21.15
N GLY A 23 10.23 9.32 21.12
CA GLY A 23 11.03 8.41 21.96
C GLY A 23 10.95 6.93 21.55
N GLU A 24 10.16 6.61 20.52
CA GLU A 24 10.24 5.34 19.80
C GLU A 24 11.49 5.31 18.92
N SER A 25 11.95 4.12 18.55
CA SER A 25 13.05 4.01 17.59
C SER A 25 12.64 4.72 16.30
N PRO A 26 13.39 5.74 15.84
CA PRO A 26 12.96 6.52 14.70
C PRO A 26 12.85 5.62 13.46
N PRO A 27 11.75 5.72 12.69
CA PRO A 27 11.58 4.92 11.49
C PRO A 27 12.70 5.24 10.49
N THR A 28 13.03 4.27 9.62
CA THR A 28 13.84 4.56 8.44
C THR A 28 13.13 5.59 7.57
N LEU A 29 13.87 6.29 6.71
CA LEU A 29 13.30 7.30 5.81
C LEU A 29 12.15 6.73 4.97
N ASP A 30 12.36 5.54 4.38
CA ASP A 30 11.34 4.87 3.55
C ASP A 30 10.08 4.55 4.36
N HIS A 31 10.23 4.14 5.62
CA HIS A 31 9.10 3.85 6.49
C HIS A 31 8.37 5.13 6.93
N ALA A 32 9.11 6.22 7.19
CA ALA A 32 8.51 7.51 7.52
C ALA A 32 7.70 8.08 6.34
N LEU A 33 8.20 7.92 5.11
CA LEU A 33 7.49 8.30 3.89
C LEU A 33 6.20 7.48 3.70
N ALA A 34 6.27 6.16 3.86
CA ALA A 34 5.07 5.31 3.76
C ALA A 34 4.02 5.66 4.82
N LEU A 35 4.43 5.98 6.06
CA LEU A 35 3.51 6.41 7.12
C LEU A 35 2.90 7.78 6.80
N TRP A 36 3.68 8.70 6.23
CA TRP A 36 3.17 10.00 5.79
C TRP A 36 2.13 9.85 4.69
N GLU A 37 2.39 9.01 3.70
CA GLU A 37 1.44 8.70 2.63
C GLU A 37 0.15 8.12 3.21
N LEU A 38 0.25 7.11 4.07
CA LEU A 38 -0.90 6.48 4.72
C LEU A 38 -1.73 7.44 5.58
N GLU A 39 -1.10 8.34 6.34
CA GLU A 39 -1.79 9.32 7.19
C GLU A 39 -2.47 10.44 6.38
N ASN A 40 -2.08 10.63 5.11
CA ASN A 40 -2.62 11.68 4.23
C ASN A 40 -3.38 11.12 3.00
N GLU A 41 -3.51 9.80 2.88
CA GLU A 41 -4.47 9.17 1.97
C GLU A 41 -5.90 9.59 2.33
N GLY A 42 -6.76 9.67 1.31
CA GLY A 42 -8.18 9.94 1.52
C GLY A 42 -8.79 8.85 2.42
N GLU A 43 -9.67 9.25 3.35
CA GLU A 43 -10.35 8.31 4.25
C GLU A 43 -11.14 7.23 3.49
N GLU A 44 -11.61 7.55 2.28
CA GLU A 44 -12.29 6.66 1.35
C GLU A 44 -11.33 5.60 0.76
N ASP A 45 -10.17 6.03 0.23
CA ASP A 45 -9.15 5.14 -0.33
C ASP A 45 -8.62 4.15 0.72
N ARG A 46 -8.42 4.62 1.95
CA ARG A 46 -7.98 3.78 3.07
C ARG A 46 -9.04 2.77 3.50
N ALA A 47 -10.31 3.17 3.53
CA ALA A 47 -11.40 2.27 3.90
C ALA A 47 -11.56 1.13 2.88
N ASP A 48 -11.43 1.45 1.59
CA ASP A 48 -11.47 0.46 0.52
C ASP A 48 -10.27 -0.47 0.54
N ALA A 49 -9.04 0.04 0.69
CA ALA A 49 -7.86 -0.80 0.81
C ALA A 49 -7.95 -1.77 2.01
N VAL A 50 -8.43 -1.29 3.17
CA VAL A 50 -8.63 -2.14 4.35
C VAL A 50 -9.72 -3.19 4.10
N ARG A 51 -10.79 -2.84 3.38
CA ARG A 51 -11.86 -3.77 3.02
C ARG A 51 -11.35 -4.87 2.09
N GLU A 52 -10.62 -4.51 1.03
CA GLU A 52 -10.04 -5.47 0.08
C GLU A 52 -9.07 -6.44 0.76
N VAL A 53 -8.21 -5.94 1.66
CA VAL A 53 -7.30 -6.80 2.42
C VAL A 53 -8.07 -7.78 3.32
N ARG A 54 -9.17 -7.34 3.94
CA ARG A 54 -10.02 -8.21 4.77
C ARG A 54 -10.71 -9.28 3.94
N GLU A 55 -11.28 -8.90 2.80
CA GLU A 55 -11.92 -9.84 1.86
C GLU A 55 -10.91 -10.90 1.40
N ALA A 56 -9.71 -10.49 0.97
CA ALA A 56 -8.65 -11.43 0.57
C ALA A 56 -8.24 -12.39 1.70
N ILE A 57 -8.15 -11.92 2.95
CA ILE A 57 -7.87 -12.79 4.11
C ILE A 57 -8.99 -13.80 4.34
N ASP A 58 -10.25 -13.40 4.20
CA ASP A 58 -11.39 -14.27 4.41
C ASP A 58 -11.55 -15.31 3.28
N ASP A 59 -11.22 -14.95 2.04
CA ASP A 59 -11.12 -15.89 0.91
C ASP A 59 -10.04 -16.95 1.19
N MET A 60 -8.85 -16.51 1.63
CA MET A 60 -7.76 -17.43 2.01
C MET A 60 -8.17 -18.37 3.15
N ARG A 61 -8.92 -17.87 4.14
CA ARG A 61 -9.46 -18.70 5.25
C ARG A 61 -10.52 -19.68 4.78
N SER A 62 -11.30 -19.30 3.76
CA SER A 62 -12.33 -20.13 3.15
C SER A 62 -11.76 -21.20 2.22
N GLY A 63 -10.44 -21.22 2.03
CA GLY A 63 -9.72 -22.25 1.28
C GLY A 63 -9.23 -21.78 -0.08
N ASP A 64 -9.38 -20.49 -0.42
CA ASP A 64 -8.70 -19.92 -1.57
C ASP A 64 -7.18 -19.99 -1.35
N ARG A 65 -6.47 -20.49 -2.35
CA ARG A 65 -5.01 -20.62 -2.34
C ARG A 65 -4.35 -19.67 -3.33
N GLY A 66 -5.14 -18.84 -4.01
CA GLY A 66 -4.71 -18.13 -5.20
C GLY A 66 -4.39 -19.11 -6.34
N VAL A 67 -3.71 -18.58 -7.34
CA VAL A 67 -3.20 -19.36 -8.47
C VAL A 67 -1.67 -19.41 -8.42
N PRO A 68 -1.04 -20.48 -8.95
CA PRO A 68 0.41 -20.51 -9.12
C PRO A 68 0.91 -19.29 -9.91
N LEU A 69 2.07 -18.76 -9.51
CA LEU A 69 2.64 -17.55 -10.12
C LEU A 69 2.79 -17.67 -11.65
N ASP A 70 3.26 -18.82 -12.13
CA ASP A 70 3.45 -19.06 -13.56
C ASP A 70 2.13 -19.04 -14.33
N GLU A 71 1.05 -19.54 -13.72
CA GLU A 71 -0.30 -19.50 -14.29
C GLU A 71 -0.84 -18.07 -14.32
N ALA A 72 -0.72 -17.32 -13.21
CA ALA A 72 -1.08 -15.91 -13.15
C ALA A 72 -0.34 -15.07 -14.21
N ILE A 73 0.97 -15.28 -14.36
CA ILE A 73 1.79 -14.58 -15.35
C ILE A 73 1.35 -14.95 -16.77
N ALA A 74 1.06 -16.23 -17.04
CA ALA A 74 0.60 -16.67 -18.34
C ALA A 74 -0.74 -16.03 -18.73
N GLU A 75 -1.71 -16.00 -17.81
CA GLU A 75 -3.02 -15.37 -18.01
C GLU A 75 -2.90 -13.86 -18.20
N LEU A 76 -2.11 -13.18 -17.37
CA LEU A 76 -1.89 -11.74 -17.48
C LEU A 76 -1.28 -11.39 -18.84
N ARG A 77 -0.25 -12.12 -19.27
CA ARG A 77 0.39 -11.90 -20.58
C ARG A 77 -0.57 -12.17 -21.73
N GLN A 78 -1.42 -13.20 -21.63
CA GLN A 78 -2.45 -13.46 -22.62
C GLN A 78 -3.46 -12.29 -22.70
N SER A 79 -3.92 -11.77 -21.57
CA SER A 79 -4.85 -10.63 -21.54
C SER A 79 -4.26 -9.35 -22.15
N LEU A 80 -2.93 -9.19 -22.07
CA LEU A 80 -2.18 -8.06 -22.60
C LEU A 80 -1.58 -8.31 -24.00
N ASN A 81 -1.88 -9.44 -24.64
CA ASN A 81 -1.29 -9.86 -25.94
C ASN A 81 0.25 -9.89 -25.95
N LEU A 82 0.87 -10.26 -24.84
CA LEU A 82 2.32 -10.39 -24.70
C LEU A 82 2.77 -11.83 -24.98
N PRO A 83 3.97 -12.05 -25.56
CA PRO A 83 4.50 -13.38 -25.84
C PRO A 83 4.77 -14.16 -24.54
N LYS A 84 4.55 -15.49 -24.58
CA LYS A 84 4.82 -16.40 -23.45
C LYS A 84 6.30 -16.42 -23.10
N VAL A 85 6.61 -16.54 -21.81
CA VAL A 85 7.98 -16.72 -21.34
C VAL A 85 8.32 -18.20 -21.49
N SER A 86 9.36 -18.50 -22.28
CA SER A 86 9.92 -19.84 -22.51
C SER A 86 10.67 -20.38 -21.31
#